data_AF-G5STT8-F1
#
_entry.id   AF-G5STT8-F1
#
_cell.length_a   1.000
_cell.length_b   1.000
_cell.length_c   1.000
_cell.angle_alpha   90.00
_cell.angle_beta   90.00
_cell.angle_gamma   90.00
#
_symmetry.space_group_name_H-M   'P 1'
#
loop_
_entity.id
_entity.type
_entity.pdbx_description
1 polymer ?
#
loop_
_entity_poly.entity_id
_entity_poly.type
_entity_poly.pdbx_seq_one_letter_code
_entity_poly.pdbx_strand_id
1 'polypeptide(L)'
;MKTKRQRIGLGAYLTACMVVLLCAACGGGDKKAMDCIPVKSGEKWGYVDSEGKWLINPQFESADAFHEGWAVVQRENGEYGFTDTDGKIMNDAWYKGATRFSGGKAWVVAENTAPILIDTKGNKLSEAREAVRVYSYTEGLAMASVKDEKTGRTLYGYLDGKGKWAIKPQFESVGAFSEGRAAVARTNEEKNRMEHGYIDKSGALVIPYQFAYARHFEKNGKAVVSINGDNGWVDGVIDRDGHYLITPQFGSLMQDGDELTCSFSGTELYGRCNQDGKIIVNPQFKNLTLFFDGNLAPASLDGKKVGYVDRIGHFVINPQFDYASPFAGGIAIVRVGDKFGFIDTDGKYKANPQFDGVDPSVIEVYYGIPGVDHVESDFFDASYIAGKLKDAVKDGGMNGYTLGMTVGDIMTKAGLDEDRVSRSESGTTRLFYDPSWLTTASLRLEMKGDFFDSVSDGWWGYVKVIDKKRRPTSFVCTVAISDYGKKNKQPLLFEAVKKAFGTEGKNKVTRDGCTYELSSDNEGIHIIIRK
;
A
#
# COMPACT_ATOMS: atom_id res chain seq x y z
N MET A 1 62.40 -9.17 53.10
CA MET A 1 61.32 -9.92 52.44
C MET A 1 59.99 -9.35 52.92
N LYS A 2 59.13 -8.93 51.98
CA LYS A 2 57.65 -8.85 51.99
C LYS A 2 56.96 -8.71 53.37
N THR A 3 56.07 -7.77 53.69
CA THR A 3 55.31 -6.69 53.03
C THR A 3 54.41 -6.18 54.17
N LYS A 4 54.36 -4.89 54.48
CA LYS A 4 53.37 -4.32 55.42
C LYS A 4 52.51 -3.29 54.70
N ARG A 5 51.21 -3.45 54.91
CA ARG A 5 50.05 -2.60 54.63
C ARG A 5 50.39 -1.11 54.45
N GLN A 6 49.74 -0.49 53.47
CA GLN A 6 49.15 0.83 53.69
C GLN A 6 47.92 1.07 52.80
N ARG A 7 46.87 1.55 53.46
CA ARG A 7 45.64 2.08 52.89
C ARG A 7 45.96 3.35 52.10
N ILE A 8 45.35 3.53 50.94
CA ILE A 8 45.26 4.83 50.27
C ILE A 8 43.80 5.25 50.33
N GLY A 9 43.57 6.39 50.99
CA GLY A 9 42.31 7.11 50.97
C GLY A 9 42.42 8.34 50.08
N LEU A 10 41.28 8.70 49.50
CA LEU A 10 40.87 10.00 48.97
C LEU A 10 41.82 10.70 47.98
N GLY A 11 41.55 10.48 46.69
CA GLY A 11 41.80 11.46 45.64
C GLY A 11 40.47 12.00 45.14
N ALA A 12 40.17 13.26 45.45
CA ALA A 12 39.18 14.06 44.76
C ALA A 12 39.92 14.95 43.77
N TYR A 13 39.69 14.79 42.46
CA TYR A 13 39.69 15.88 41.48
C TYR A 13 38.89 15.41 40.26
N LEU A 14 37.94 16.25 39.88
CA LEU A 14 37.00 16.08 38.78
C LEU A 14 37.72 15.78 37.47
N THR A 15 37.24 14.75 36.77
CA THR A 15 37.38 14.66 35.32
C THR A 15 36.00 14.37 34.74
N ALA A 16 35.55 15.25 33.86
CA ALA A 16 34.31 15.14 33.12
C ALA A 16 34.29 13.81 32.34
N CYS A 17 33.43 12.88 32.73
CA CYS A 17 33.08 11.74 31.90
C CYS A 17 31.81 12.08 31.13
N MET A 18 31.97 12.33 29.83
CA MET A 18 30.93 12.12 28.83
C MET A 18 30.31 10.74 29.08
N VAL A 19 29.03 10.71 29.41
CA VAL A 19 28.24 9.48 29.33
C VAL A 19 27.99 9.24 27.85
N VAL A 20 28.92 8.53 27.20
CA VAL A 20 28.66 7.85 25.94
C VAL A 20 27.77 6.66 26.30
N LEU A 21 26.46 6.83 26.13
CA LEU A 21 25.50 5.73 26.15
C LEU A 21 25.80 4.82 24.94
N LEU A 22 26.58 3.77 25.18
CA LEU A 22 26.78 2.66 24.27
C LEU A 22 25.46 1.86 24.18
N CYS A 23 24.58 2.24 23.25
CA CYS A 23 23.54 1.35 22.74
C CYS A 23 24.17 0.35 21.77
N ALA A 24 24.88 -0.63 22.31
CA ALA A 24 25.34 -1.80 21.59
C ALA A 24 25.25 -3.03 22.50
N ALA A 25 24.02 -3.56 22.62
CA ALA A 25 23.78 -4.90 23.13
C ALA A 25 22.45 -5.43 22.56
N CYS A 26 22.50 -5.88 21.30
CA CYS A 26 21.61 -6.93 20.81
C CYS A 26 22.34 -8.26 21.05
N GLY A 27 21.85 -9.06 22.00
CA GLY A 27 22.37 -10.38 22.27
C GLY A 27 21.88 -10.97 23.59
N GLY A 28 20.78 -11.73 23.55
CA GLY A 28 20.42 -12.71 24.57
C GLY A 28 19.38 -12.28 25.61
N GLY A 29 18.16 -12.83 25.46
CA GLY A 29 17.32 -13.32 26.55
C GLY A 29 16.96 -12.38 27.70
N ASP A 30 16.11 -11.38 27.42
CA ASP A 30 15.03 -10.92 28.32
C ASP A 30 14.07 -10.10 27.44
N LYS A 31 12.77 -10.40 27.49
CA LYS A 31 11.76 -9.69 26.69
C LYS A 31 11.78 -8.22 27.09
N LYS A 32 12.34 -7.34 26.24
CA LYS A 32 12.42 -5.91 26.52
C LYS A 32 11.00 -5.34 26.67
N ALA A 33 10.83 -4.46 27.64
CA ALA A 33 9.59 -3.72 27.80
C ALA A 33 9.32 -2.86 26.56
N MET A 34 8.09 -2.37 26.42
CA MET A 34 7.77 -1.36 25.41
C MET A 34 8.51 -0.06 25.77
N ASP A 35 9.74 0.07 25.30
CA ASP A 35 10.67 1.11 25.74
C ASP A 35 10.42 2.47 25.05
N CYS A 36 9.67 2.49 23.95
CA CYS A 36 9.35 3.72 23.21
C CYS A 36 7.95 3.61 22.57
N ILE A 37 6.97 4.23 23.23
CA ILE A 37 5.55 4.11 22.90
C ILE A 37 5.10 5.40 22.21
N PRO A 38 4.61 5.34 20.95
CA PRO A 38 4.05 6.50 20.26
C PRO A 38 2.74 6.92 20.92
N VAL A 39 2.69 8.15 21.44
CA VAL A 39 1.52 8.71 22.11
C VAL A 39 1.17 10.09 21.59
N LYS A 40 -0.12 10.39 21.55
CA LYS A 40 -0.66 11.71 21.20
C LYS A 40 -0.93 12.50 22.47
N SER A 41 -0.54 13.77 22.48
CA SER A 41 -0.87 14.74 23.53
C SER A 41 -1.24 16.06 22.88
N GLY A 42 -2.49 16.50 23.06
CA GLY A 42 -3.09 17.54 22.24
C GLY A 42 -3.22 17.07 20.79
N GLU A 43 -2.71 17.86 19.84
CA GLU A 43 -2.81 17.54 18.41
C GLU A 43 -1.60 16.78 17.86
N LYS A 44 -0.49 16.74 18.60
CA LYS A 44 0.79 16.20 18.13
C LYS A 44 1.15 14.88 18.78
N TRP A 45 1.96 14.12 18.07
CA TRP A 45 2.54 12.86 18.51
C TRP A 45 3.98 13.04 18.98
N GLY A 46 4.32 12.28 20.01
CA GLY A 46 5.66 12.11 20.54
C GLY A 46 5.82 10.68 21.07
N TYR A 47 6.83 10.47 21.90
CA TYR A 47 7.16 9.15 22.42
C TYR A 47 7.40 9.19 23.93
N VAL A 48 6.89 8.18 24.62
CA VAL A 48 7.08 7.99 26.06
C VAL A 48 7.68 6.61 26.36
N ASP A 49 8.31 6.50 27.52
CA ASP A 49 8.72 5.20 28.07
C ASP A 49 7.50 4.43 28.66
N SER A 50 7.78 3.23 29.17
CA SER A 50 6.80 2.37 29.85
C SER A 50 6.13 2.97 31.10
N GLU A 51 6.71 4.02 31.68
CA GLU A 51 6.20 4.73 32.85
C GLU A 51 5.47 6.03 32.44
N GLY A 52 5.33 6.28 31.13
CA GLY A 52 4.69 7.47 30.58
C GLY A 52 5.57 8.74 30.63
N LYS A 53 6.88 8.62 30.81
CA LYS A 53 7.80 9.76 30.76
C LYS A 53 8.18 10.07 29.32
N TRP A 54 8.17 11.35 28.96
CA TRP A 54 8.54 11.81 27.63
C TRP A 54 9.99 11.49 27.28
N LEU A 55 10.17 10.79 26.17
CA LEU A 55 11.45 10.56 25.49
C LEU A 55 11.61 11.57 24.36
N ILE A 56 10.56 11.76 23.58
CA ILE A 56 10.46 12.76 22.52
C ILE A 56 9.16 13.51 22.74
N ASN A 57 9.24 14.82 23.00
CA ASN A 57 8.07 15.65 23.21
C ASN A 57 7.17 15.68 21.95
N PRO A 58 5.85 15.93 22.10
CA PRO A 58 4.93 16.03 20.97
C PRO A 58 5.39 17.06 19.93
N GLN A 59 5.65 16.60 18.71
CA GLN A 59 6.07 17.46 17.60
C GLN A 59 5.64 16.96 16.21
N PHE A 60 5.20 15.71 16.08
CA PHE A 60 4.82 15.10 14.80
C PHE A 60 3.30 15.11 14.59
N GLU A 61 2.84 15.06 13.34
CA GLU A 61 1.42 14.87 12.99
C GLU A 61 0.95 13.42 13.17
N SER A 62 1.86 12.47 12.96
CA SER A 62 1.69 11.06 13.25
C SER A 62 3.04 10.41 13.55
N ALA A 63 3.01 9.30 14.27
CA ALA A 63 4.18 8.60 14.76
C ALA A 63 3.91 7.08 14.81
N ASP A 64 4.68 6.32 14.03
CA ASP A 64 4.70 4.85 14.04
C ASP A 64 5.63 4.35 15.17
N ALA A 65 5.49 3.09 15.56
CA ALA A 65 6.38 2.47 16.53
C ALA A 65 7.83 2.33 15.99
N PHE A 66 8.80 2.38 16.90
CA PHE A 66 10.19 2.14 16.55
C PHE A 66 10.41 0.68 16.12
N HIS A 67 10.99 0.50 14.93
CA HIS A 67 11.40 -0.79 14.41
C HIS A 67 12.78 -0.68 13.73
N GLU A 68 13.69 -1.59 14.05
CA GLU A 68 15.08 -1.57 13.57
C GLU A 68 15.83 -0.24 13.81
N GLY A 69 15.49 0.46 14.89
CA GLY A 69 16.14 1.72 15.32
C GLY A 69 15.54 3.00 14.73
N TRP A 70 14.49 2.89 13.91
CA TRP A 70 13.83 4.03 13.27
C TRP A 70 12.31 3.96 13.48
N ALA A 71 11.67 5.13 13.51
CA ALA A 71 10.22 5.25 13.47
C ALA A 71 9.80 6.12 12.29
N VAL A 72 8.72 5.75 11.60
CA VAL A 72 8.13 6.60 10.58
C VAL A 72 7.30 7.69 11.26
N VAL A 73 7.57 8.96 10.93
CA VAL A 73 6.85 10.12 11.46
C VAL A 73 6.38 11.02 10.33
N GLN A 74 5.32 11.77 10.57
CA GLN A 74 4.79 12.73 9.59
C GLN A 74 4.88 14.16 10.12
N ARG A 75 5.18 15.11 9.22
CA ARG A 75 5.14 16.55 9.51
C ARG A 75 3.86 17.20 8.95
N GLU A 76 3.64 18.47 9.29
CA GLU A 76 2.40 19.22 9.01
C GLU A 76 1.91 19.17 7.55
N ASN A 77 2.84 19.14 6.57
CA ASN A 77 2.47 19.09 5.15
C ASN A 77 2.16 17.67 4.62
N GLY A 78 2.11 16.67 5.50
CA GLY A 78 1.79 15.28 5.16
C GLY A 78 2.97 14.44 4.69
N GLU A 79 4.20 14.98 4.65
CA GLU A 79 5.39 14.22 4.30
C GLU A 79 5.90 13.35 5.46
N TYR A 80 6.46 12.20 5.10
CA TYR A 80 6.98 11.17 5.98
C TYR A 80 8.50 11.24 6.10
N GLY A 81 9.02 11.07 7.31
CA GLY A 81 10.44 10.98 7.61
C GLY A 81 10.72 9.82 8.56
N PHE A 82 12.01 9.51 8.74
CA PHE A 82 12.45 8.53 9.73
C PHE A 82 13.09 9.25 10.91
N THR A 83 12.56 9.03 12.12
CA THR A 83 13.12 9.61 13.33
C THR A 83 13.90 8.59 14.14
N ASP A 84 15.03 9.01 14.73
CA ASP A 84 15.75 8.24 15.74
C ASP A 84 15.15 8.46 17.14
N THR A 85 15.70 7.79 18.15
CA THR A 85 15.23 7.88 19.54
C THR A 85 15.47 9.25 20.19
N ASP A 86 16.26 10.13 19.57
CA ASP A 86 16.45 11.52 20.00
C ASP A 86 15.47 12.48 19.32
N GLY A 87 14.63 12.00 18.40
CA GLY A 87 13.73 12.83 17.60
C GLY A 87 14.39 13.48 16.38
N LYS A 88 15.61 13.09 15.99
CA LYS A 88 16.29 13.62 14.80
C LYS A 88 15.81 12.91 13.55
N ILE A 89 15.74 13.64 12.43
CA ILE A 89 15.30 13.10 11.15
C ILE A 89 16.48 12.60 10.34
N MET A 90 16.36 11.39 9.79
CA MET A 90 17.37 10.79 8.93
C MET A 90 17.70 11.70 7.74
N ASN A 91 18.93 12.22 7.72
CA ASN A 91 19.47 13.08 6.67
C ASN A 91 18.58 14.30 6.32
N ASP A 92 17.77 14.78 7.27
CA ASP A 92 16.74 15.81 7.05
C ASP A 92 15.81 15.53 5.85
N ALA A 93 15.65 14.24 5.49
CA ALA A 93 14.91 13.81 4.32
C ALA A 93 13.44 13.53 4.63
N TRP A 94 12.57 14.05 3.76
CA TRP A 94 11.12 13.91 3.85
C TRP A 94 10.56 13.42 2.50
N TYR A 95 9.60 12.52 2.56
CA TYR A 95 9.07 11.76 1.43
C TYR A 95 7.54 11.86 1.37
N LYS A 96 6.95 11.62 0.20
CA LYS A 96 5.48 11.50 0.04
C LYS A 96 4.91 10.22 0.65
N GLY A 97 5.75 9.20 0.79
CA GLY A 97 5.39 7.94 1.45
C GLY A 97 6.64 7.21 1.92
N ALA A 98 6.52 6.47 3.01
CA ALA A 98 7.57 5.62 3.56
C ALA A 98 6.95 4.37 4.18
N THR A 99 7.58 3.21 3.96
CA THR A 99 7.35 2.02 4.78
C THR A 99 8.26 2.06 6.01
N ARG A 100 7.95 1.26 7.04
CA ARG A 100 8.88 0.98 8.13
C ARG A 100 10.11 0.22 7.63
N PHE A 101 11.19 0.30 8.38
CA PHE A 101 12.39 -0.50 8.12
C PHE A 101 12.13 -1.96 8.47
N SER A 102 12.39 -2.87 7.54
CA SER A 102 12.35 -4.32 7.76
C SER A 102 13.49 -4.99 7.00
N GLY A 103 14.29 -5.81 7.68
CA GLY A 103 15.47 -6.44 7.10
C GLY A 103 16.53 -5.42 6.66
N GLY A 104 16.65 -4.33 7.41
CA GLY A 104 17.57 -3.21 7.18
C GLY A 104 17.23 -2.35 5.97
N LYS A 105 15.98 -2.40 5.48
CA LYS A 105 15.55 -1.66 4.28
C LYS A 105 14.15 -1.09 4.44
N ALA A 106 13.90 0.02 3.75
CA ALA A 106 12.58 0.63 3.63
C ALA A 106 12.33 1.07 2.19
N TRP A 107 11.05 1.16 1.82
CA TRP A 107 10.63 1.79 0.58
C TRP A 107 10.17 3.21 0.85
N VAL A 108 10.61 4.15 0.01
CA VAL A 108 10.19 5.55 0.06
C VAL A 108 9.74 6.02 -1.32
N VAL A 109 8.87 7.02 -1.36
CA VAL A 109 8.46 7.69 -2.59
C VAL A 109 8.63 9.20 -2.41
N ALA A 110 9.44 9.81 -3.27
CA ALA A 110 9.53 11.26 -3.43
C ALA A 110 8.67 11.75 -4.60
N GLU A 111 8.53 13.07 -4.76
CA GLU A 111 7.76 13.68 -5.85
C GLU A 111 8.20 13.14 -7.22
N ASN A 112 7.23 12.62 -7.98
CA ASN A 112 7.43 12.06 -9.31
C ASN A 112 8.49 10.93 -9.38
N THR A 113 8.59 10.11 -8.33
CA THR A 113 9.51 8.96 -8.31
C THR A 113 8.75 7.65 -8.18
N ALA A 114 9.37 6.58 -8.70
CA ALA A 114 8.95 5.21 -8.39
C ALA A 114 9.35 4.88 -6.95
N PRO A 115 8.80 3.81 -6.34
CA PRO A 115 9.28 3.31 -5.06
C PRO A 115 10.80 3.12 -5.08
N ILE A 116 11.47 3.79 -4.16
CA ILE A 116 12.93 3.79 -4.00
C ILE A 116 13.24 2.94 -2.77
N LEU A 117 14.11 1.95 -2.96
CA LEU A 117 14.63 1.13 -1.87
C LEU A 117 15.80 1.85 -1.22
N ILE A 118 15.77 2.02 0.11
CA ILE A 118 16.84 2.63 0.89
C ILE A 118 17.38 1.69 1.98
N ASP A 119 18.63 1.88 2.37
CA ASP A 119 19.22 1.26 3.57
C ASP A 119 18.96 2.11 4.84
N THR A 120 19.37 1.60 6.01
CA THR A 120 19.22 2.27 7.32
C THR A 120 20.04 3.55 7.48
N LYS A 121 20.87 3.92 6.50
CA LYS A 121 21.59 5.21 6.44
C LYS A 121 20.93 6.17 5.46
N GLY A 122 19.84 5.78 4.81
CA GLY A 122 19.14 6.56 3.78
C GLY A 122 19.80 6.50 2.41
N ASN A 123 20.76 5.59 2.17
CA ASN A 123 21.36 5.43 0.85
C ASN A 123 20.39 4.70 -0.06
N LYS A 124 20.19 5.24 -1.27
CA LYS A 124 19.44 4.58 -2.33
C LYS A 124 20.14 3.31 -2.81
N LEU A 125 19.41 2.20 -2.79
CA LEU A 125 19.85 0.89 -3.27
C LEU A 125 19.32 0.56 -4.67
N SER A 126 18.03 0.79 -4.92
CA SER A 126 17.36 0.47 -6.20
C SER A 126 16.04 1.23 -6.36
N GLU A 127 15.37 1.06 -7.51
CA GLU A 127 14.02 1.58 -7.79
C GLU A 127 13.15 0.46 -8.37
N ALA A 128 11.87 0.42 -8.02
CA ALA A 128 10.88 -0.50 -8.59
C ALA A 128 9.94 0.26 -9.56
N ARG A 129 10.44 0.60 -10.75
CA ARG A 129 9.73 1.48 -11.71
C ARG A 129 8.39 0.96 -12.22
N GLU A 130 8.26 -0.35 -12.30
CA GLU A 130 7.03 -1.01 -12.76
C GLU A 130 5.98 -1.13 -11.63
N ALA A 131 6.41 -1.03 -10.37
CA ALA A 131 5.55 -1.26 -9.23
C ALA A 131 4.67 -0.04 -8.94
N VAL A 132 3.38 -0.29 -8.75
CA VAL A 132 2.38 0.70 -8.34
C VAL A 132 2.33 0.78 -6.82
N ARG A 133 2.25 -0.34 -6.11
CA ARG A 133 2.40 -0.38 -4.64
C ARG A 133 3.52 -1.33 -4.25
N VAL A 134 4.25 -0.98 -3.21
CA VAL A 134 5.27 -1.84 -2.62
C VAL A 134 5.16 -1.80 -1.09
N TYR A 135 5.13 -2.98 -0.49
CA TYR A 135 4.94 -3.17 0.95
C TYR A 135 6.28 -3.41 1.65
N SER A 136 6.28 -3.34 2.98
CA SER A 136 7.40 -3.77 3.83
C SER A 136 7.87 -5.19 3.51
N TYR A 137 9.16 -5.46 3.71
CA TYR A 137 9.74 -6.79 3.54
C TYR A 137 9.24 -7.75 4.61
N THR A 138 8.91 -8.97 4.21
CA THR A 138 8.70 -10.11 5.11
C THR A 138 9.50 -11.30 4.60
N GLU A 139 10.31 -11.88 5.48
CA GLU A 139 11.25 -12.97 5.16
C GLU A 139 12.12 -12.77 3.89
N GLY A 140 12.51 -11.52 3.62
CA GLY A 140 13.37 -11.15 2.49
C GLY A 140 12.64 -10.88 1.16
N LEU A 141 11.31 -10.94 1.14
CA LEU A 141 10.48 -10.60 -0.02
C LEU A 141 9.49 -9.48 0.32
N ALA A 142 9.27 -8.55 -0.59
CA ALA A 142 8.28 -7.48 -0.45
C ALA A 142 7.13 -7.74 -1.41
N MET A 143 5.89 -7.71 -0.93
CA MET A 143 4.73 -7.73 -1.83
C MET A 143 4.76 -6.47 -2.70
N ALA A 144 4.43 -6.61 -3.98
CA ALA A 144 4.31 -5.47 -4.87
C ALA A 144 3.25 -5.71 -5.94
N SER A 145 2.62 -4.63 -6.38
CA SER A 145 1.57 -4.67 -7.40
C SER A 145 1.95 -3.93 -8.66
N VAL A 146 1.34 -4.31 -9.78
CA VAL A 146 1.38 -3.61 -11.06
C VAL A 146 -0.03 -3.45 -11.60
N LYS A 147 -0.22 -2.53 -12.54
CA LYS A 147 -1.43 -2.48 -13.36
C LYS A 147 -1.20 -3.29 -14.64
N ASP A 148 -2.00 -4.34 -14.84
CA ASP A 148 -1.99 -5.09 -16.10
C ASP A 148 -2.50 -4.21 -17.23
N GLU A 149 -1.68 -4.01 -18.27
CA GLU A 149 -2.00 -3.10 -19.37
C GLU A 149 -3.17 -3.58 -20.24
N LYS A 150 -3.41 -4.91 -20.28
CA LYS A 150 -4.44 -5.49 -21.15
C LYS A 150 -5.82 -5.40 -20.53
N THR A 151 -5.91 -5.64 -19.23
CA THR A 151 -7.17 -5.77 -18.49
C THR A 151 -7.44 -4.62 -17.54
N GLY A 152 -6.44 -3.78 -17.25
CA GLY A 152 -6.51 -2.74 -16.20
C GLY A 152 -6.53 -3.29 -14.77
N ARG A 153 -6.51 -4.62 -14.61
CA ARG A 153 -6.53 -5.29 -13.29
C ARG A 153 -5.23 -5.02 -12.54
N THR A 154 -5.31 -4.93 -11.23
CA THR A 154 -4.12 -4.92 -10.39
C THR A 154 -3.64 -6.36 -10.21
N LEU A 155 -2.37 -6.63 -10.54
CA LEU A 155 -1.74 -7.93 -10.30
C LEU A 155 -0.63 -7.78 -9.28
N TYR A 156 -0.48 -8.79 -8.44
CA TYR A 156 0.50 -8.83 -7.36
C TYR A 156 1.56 -9.90 -7.61
N GLY A 157 2.78 -9.58 -7.16
CA GLY A 157 3.96 -10.44 -7.12
C GLY A 157 4.85 -10.05 -5.94
N TYR A 158 6.12 -10.44 -5.99
CA TYR A 158 7.07 -10.20 -4.90
C TYR A 158 8.43 -9.73 -5.41
N LEU A 159 8.96 -8.68 -4.79
CA LEU A 159 10.29 -8.14 -5.01
C LEU A 159 11.31 -8.75 -4.05
N ASP A 160 12.52 -9.03 -4.54
CA ASP A 160 13.66 -9.45 -3.74
C ASP A 160 14.28 -8.27 -2.96
N GLY A 161 15.29 -8.58 -2.13
CA GLY A 161 16.04 -7.57 -1.37
C GLY A 161 16.86 -6.57 -2.19
N LYS A 162 16.86 -6.68 -3.52
CA LYS A 162 17.47 -5.74 -4.48
C LYS A 162 16.42 -4.99 -5.30
N GLY A 163 15.13 -5.11 -4.94
CA GLY A 163 14.01 -4.46 -5.61
C GLY A 163 13.66 -5.05 -6.97
N LYS A 164 14.08 -6.28 -7.29
CA LYS A 164 13.75 -6.97 -8.54
C LYS A 164 12.67 -8.03 -8.32
N TRP A 165 11.84 -8.30 -9.31
CA TRP A 165 10.83 -9.36 -9.22
C TRP A 165 11.47 -10.73 -8.96
N ALA A 166 11.28 -11.25 -7.74
CA ALA A 166 11.54 -12.66 -7.41
C ALA A 166 10.41 -13.54 -7.95
N ILE A 167 9.17 -13.08 -7.79
CA ILE A 167 7.96 -13.71 -8.29
C ILE A 167 7.21 -12.64 -9.08
N LYS A 168 7.07 -12.86 -10.39
CA LYS A 168 6.42 -11.88 -11.28
C LYS A 168 4.95 -11.68 -10.90
N PRO A 169 4.39 -10.49 -11.15
CA PRO A 169 2.98 -10.23 -10.91
C PRO A 169 2.08 -11.16 -11.72
N GLN A 170 1.23 -11.91 -11.02
CA GLN A 170 0.30 -12.85 -11.64
C GLN A 170 -0.92 -13.18 -10.77
N PHE A 171 -0.93 -12.74 -9.52
CA PHE A 171 -2.01 -13.02 -8.57
C PHE A 171 -2.95 -11.83 -8.42
N GLU A 172 -4.23 -12.07 -8.15
CA GLU A 172 -5.19 -10.99 -7.90
C GLU A 172 -5.15 -10.51 -6.45
N SER A 173 -4.66 -11.36 -5.55
CA SER A 173 -4.38 -11.04 -4.15
C SER A 173 -3.21 -11.87 -3.63
N VAL A 174 -2.43 -11.29 -2.71
CA VAL A 174 -1.28 -11.91 -2.05
C VAL A 174 -1.27 -11.57 -0.57
N GLY A 175 -0.75 -12.47 0.25
CA GLY A 175 -0.39 -12.23 1.65
C GLY A 175 1.13 -12.14 1.83
N ALA A 176 1.55 -11.67 3.01
CA ALA A 176 2.97 -11.69 3.38
C ALA A 176 3.53 -13.11 3.43
N PHE A 177 4.81 -13.27 3.10
CA PHE A 177 5.52 -14.52 3.38
C PHE A 177 5.69 -14.69 4.88
N SER A 178 5.34 -15.88 5.38
CA SER A 178 5.55 -16.34 6.74
C SER A 178 5.71 -17.87 6.74
N GLU A 179 6.66 -18.40 7.50
CA GLU A 179 7.05 -19.81 7.50
C GLU A 179 7.35 -20.37 6.09
N GLY A 180 7.91 -19.52 5.22
CA GLY A 180 8.21 -19.87 3.83
C GLY A 180 6.99 -20.16 2.95
N ARG A 181 5.81 -19.66 3.34
CA ARG A 181 4.56 -19.75 2.58
C ARG A 181 3.93 -18.37 2.46
N ALA A 182 3.20 -18.14 1.37
CA ALA A 182 2.33 -16.97 1.25
C ALA A 182 0.99 -17.37 0.66
N ALA A 183 -0.10 -16.87 1.25
CA ALA A 183 -1.42 -17.03 0.68
C ALA A 183 -1.53 -16.22 -0.62
N VAL A 184 -2.11 -16.81 -1.65
CA VAL A 184 -2.39 -16.13 -2.92
C VAL A 184 -3.78 -16.47 -3.39
N ALA A 185 -4.41 -15.55 -4.12
CA ALA A 185 -5.75 -15.75 -4.63
C ALA A 185 -5.89 -15.35 -6.09
N ARG A 186 -6.86 -16.01 -6.74
CA ARG A 186 -7.32 -15.69 -8.10
C ARG A 186 -8.81 -15.99 -8.23
N THR A 187 -9.47 -15.34 -9.17
CA THR A 187 -10.84 -15.62 -9.54
C THR A 187 -10.94 -16.98 -10.23
N ASN A 188 -11.81 -17.84 -9.70
CA ASN A 188 -12.31 -19.02 -10.39
C ASN A 188 -13.51 -18.59 -11.24
N GLU A 189 -13.29 -18.46 -12.55
CA GLU A 189 -14.30 -17.98 -13.52
C GLU A 189 -15.52 -18.93 -13.61
N GLU A 190 -15.31 -20.24 -13.49
CA GLU A 190 -16.41 -21.24 -13.54
C GLU A 190 -17.36 -21.11 -12.35
N LYS A 191 -16.80 -20.82 -11.17
CA LYS A 191 -17.56 -20.68 -9.92
C LYS A 191 -17.91 -19.23 -9.60
N ASN A 192 -17.46 -18.29 -10.42
CA ASN A 192 -17.55 -16.84 -10.21
C ASN A 192 -17.21 -16.41 -8.78
N ARG A 193 -16.07 -16.88 -8.25
CA ARG A 193 -15.60 -16.54 -6.89
C ARG A 193 -14.10 -16.58 -6.78
N MET A 194 -13.54 -15.82 -5.85
CA MET A 194 -12.12 -15.87 -5.52
C MET A 194 -11.82 -17.14 -4.72
N GLU A 195 -10.72 -17.82 -5.06
CA GLU A 195 -10.23 -18.97 -4.30
C GLU A 195 -8.76 -18.72 -3.91
N HIS A 196 -8.43 -19.09 -2.68
CA HIS A 196 -7.10 -18.95 -2.09
C HIS A 196 -6.37 -20.29 -2.08
N GLY A 197 -5.05 -20.22 -2.30
CA GLY A 197 -4.07 -21.29 -2.13
C GLY A 197 -2.79 -20.73 -1.52
N TYR A 198 -1.70 -21.51 -1.53
CA TYR A 198 -0.40 -21.06 -1.00
C TYR A 198 0.74 -21.34 -1.97
N ILE A 199 1.66 -20.40 -2.04
CA ILE A 199 2.93 -20.52 -2.77
C ILE A 199 4.12 -20.64 -1.83
N ASP A 200 5.21 -21.20 -2.33
CA ASP A 200 6.53 -21.09 -1.72
C ASP A 200 7.32 -19.86 -2.22
N LYS A 201 8.55 -19.67 -1.72
CA LYS A 201 9.43 -18.53 -2.10
C LYS A 201 9.92 -18.56 -3.55
N SER A 202 9.76 -19.67 -4.26
CA SER A 202 10.02 -19.74 -5.71
C SER A 202 8.81 -19.26 -6.53
N GLY A 203 7.64 -19.13 -5.90
CA GLY A 203 6.37 -18.84 -6.55
C GLY A 203 5.60 -20.07 -7.00
N ALA A 204 6.06 -21.28 -6.65
CA ALA A 204 5.35 -22.52 -6.95
C ALA A 204 4.14 -22.67 -6.05
N LEU A 205 2.97 -23.01 -6.63
CA LEU A 205 1.75 -23.31 -5.89
C LEU A 205 1.92 -24.66 -5.18
N VAL A 206 2.07 -24.64 -3.85
CA VAL A 206 2.31 -25.81 -3.01
C VAL A 206 1.04 -26.29 -2.31
N ILE A 207 0.06 -25.41 -2.11
CA ILE A 207 -1.30 -25.78 -1.70
C ILE A 207 -2.27 -25.24 -2.75
N PRO A 208 -3.06 -26.10 -3.42
CA PRO A 208 -3.96 -25.68 -4.49
C PRO A 208 -4.99 -24.64 -4.07
N TYR A 209 -5.54 -23.92 -5.06
CA TYR A 209 -6.69 -23.04 -4.86
C TYR A 209 -7.91 -23.86 -4.46
N GLN A 210 -8.29 -23.78 -3.19
CA GLN A 210 -9.41 -24.56 -2.63
C GLN A 210 -10.14 -23.86 -1.48
N PHE A 211 -9.54 -22.83 -0.90
CA PHE A 211 -10.11 -22.12 0.24
C PHE A 211 -10.88 -20.89 -0.23
N ALA A 212 -11.98 -20.57 0.46
CA ALA A 212 -12.67 -19.30 0.28
C ALA A 212 -11.81 -18.14 0.80
N TYR A 213 -11.06 -18.38 1.88
CA TYR A 213 -10.11 -17.44 2.45
C TYR A 213 -8.96 -18.19 3.13
N ALA A 214 -7.76 -17.60 3.14
CA ALA A 214 -6.56 -18.18 3.72
C ALA A 214 -5.73 -17.12 4.43
N ARG A 215 -5.38 -17.36 5.70
CA ARG A 215 -4.48 -16.49 6.47
C ARG A 215 -3.02 -16.89 6.25
N HIS A 216 -2.08 -16.09 6.75
CA HIS A 216 -0.67 -16.47 6.72
C HIS A 216 -0.41 -17.65 7.69
N PHE A 217 0.71 -18.34 7.48
CA PHE A 217 1.18 -19.33 8.42
C PHE A 217 1.80 -18.66 9.64
N GLU A 218 1.39 -19.11 10.82
CA GLU A 218 1.90 -18.66 12.11
C GLU A 218 3.22 -19.37 12.43
N LYS A 219 4.01 -18.85 13.38
CA LYS A 219 5.36 -19.39 13.72
C LYS A 219 5.39 -20.88 14.06
N ASN A 220 4.25 -21.46 14.43
CA ASN A 220 4.09 -22.90 14.70
C ASN A 220 3.80 -23.74 13.44
N GLY A 221 3.85 -23.15 12.25
CA GLY A 221 3.62 -23.83 10.98
C GLY A 221 2.16 -24.14 10.68
N LYS A 222 1.20 -23.42 11.31
CA LYS A 222 -0.23 -23.62 11.10
C LYS A 222 -0.88 -22.40 10.47
N ALA A 223 -1.93 -22.61 9.69
CA ALA A 223 -2.73 -21.52 9.14
C ALA A 223 -4.22 -21.80 9.32
N VAL A 224 -4.97 -20.75 9.69
CA VAL A 224 -6.44 -20.79 9.64
C VAL A 224 -6.88 -20.56 8.19
N VAL A 225 -7.77 -21.43 7.72
CA VAL A 225 -8.37 -21.35 6.39
C VAL A 225 -9.88 -21.48 6.49
N SER A 226 -10.59 -20.80 5.60
CA SER A 226 -12.04 -20.81 5.54
C SER A 226 -12.52 -21.48 4.26
N ILE A 227 -13.57 -22.29 4.37
CA ILE A 227 -14.30 -22.84 3.20
C ILE A 227 -15.75 -22.39 3.21
N ASN A 228 -16.42 -22.52 2.06
CA ASN A 228 -17.86 -22.30 1.99
C ASN A 228 -18.59 -23.49 2.63
N GLY A 229 -19.29 -23.26 3.75
CA GLY A 229 -20.23 -24.20 4.35
C GLY A 229 -21.68 -23.85 4.01
N ASP A 230 -22.63 -24.67 4.50
CA ASP A 230 -24.06 -24.55 4.19
C ASP A 230 -24.66 -23.20 4.62
N ASN A 231 -24.16 -22.63 5.73
CA ASN A 231 -24.67 -21.41 6.35
C ASN A 231 -23.61 -20.28 6.42
N GLY A 232 -22.73 -20.23 5.42
CA GLY A 232 -21.63 -19.26 5.37
C GLY A 232 -20.27 -19.91 5.56
N TRP A 233 -19.25 -19.11 5.82
CA TRP A 233 -17.88 -19.61 5.95
C TRP A 233 -17.71 -20.40 7.24
N VAL A 234 -16.90 -21.46 7.14
CA VAL A 234 -16.43 -22.23 8.30
C VAL A 234 -14.92 -22.33 8.27
N ASP A 235 -14.32 -22.12 9.43
CA ASP A 235 -12.88 -22.11 9.65
C ASP A 235 -12.39 -23.48 10.09
N GLY A 236 -11.23 -23.86 9.54
CA GLY A 236 -10.41 -24.98 9.96
C GLY A 236 -8.94 -24.57 10.07
N VAL A 237 -8.09 -25.51 10.45
CA VAL A 237 -6.64 -25.30 10.59
C VAL A 237 -5.89 -26.32 9.75
N ILE A 238 -4.90 -25.86 9.01
CA ILE A 238 -4.04 -26.69 8.18
C ILE A 238 -2.58 -26.64 8.63
N ASP A 239 -1.82 -27.69 8.30
CA ASP A 239 -0.36 -27.69 8.32
C ASP A 239 0.24 -27.06 7.04
N ARG A 240 1.59 -27.01 6.95
CA ARG A 240 2.33 -26.41 5.84
C ARG A 240 2.22 -27.15 4.50
N ASP A 241 1.69 -28.37 4.53
CA ASP A 241 1.44 -29.22 3.37
C ASP A 241 -0.04 -29.18 2.96
N GLY A 242 -0.89 -28.48 3.74
CA GLY A 242 -2.31 -28.28 3.47
C GLY A 242 -3.22 -29.35 4.06
N HIS A 243 -2.72 -30.24 4.91
CA HIS A 243 -3.56 -31.22 5.61
C HIS A 243 -4.31 -30.55 6.76
N TYR A 244 -5.60 -30.86 6.88
CA TYR A 244 -6.40 -30.38 8.00
C TYR A 244 -5.95 -31.01 9.31
N LEU A 245 -5.54 -30.16 10.25
CA LEU A 245 -5.37 -30.49 11.66
C LEU A 245 -6.70 -30.33 12.40
N ILE A 246 -7.49 -29.32 12.01
CA ILE A 246 -8.88 -29.13 12.44
C ILE A 246 -9.72 -29.02 11.18
N THR A 247 -10.64 -29.96 10.98
CA THR A 247 -11.59 -29.91 9.86
C THR A 247 -12.50 -28.69 10.00
N PRO A 248 -12.83 -27.98 8.90
CA PRO A 248 -13.62 -26.76 8.99
C PRO A 248 -14.98 -26.97 9.64
N GLN A 249 -15.21 -26.35 10.79
CA GLN A 249 -16.43 -26.52 11.59
C GLN A 249 -16.75 -25.31 12.49
N PHE A 250 -15.83 -24.37 12.62
CA PHE A 250 -15.99 -23.19 13.46
C PHE A 250 -16.51 -22.01 12.65
N GLY A 251 -17.28 -21.12 13.27
CA GLY A 251 -17.68 -19.87 12.62
C GLY A 251 -16.51 -18.89 12.48
N SER A 252 -15.59 -18.93 13.45
CA SER A 252 -14.31 -18.23 13.41
C SER A 252 -13.28 -18.96 14.27
N LEU A 253 -12.06 -19.09 13.76
CA LEU A 253 -10.88 -19.46 14.53
C LEU A 253 -9.85 -18.35 14.44
N MET A 254 -9.05 -18.15 15.49
CA MET A 254 -7.87 -17.28 15.44
C MET A 254 -6.74 -17.94 16.22
N GLN A 255 -5.56 -18.04 15.62
CA GLN A 255 -4.38 -18.61 16.27
C GLN A 255 -3.92 -17.70 17.41
N ASP A 256 -3.61 -18.30 18.56
CA ASP A 256 -3.23 -17.62 19.77
C ASP A 256 -2.06 -18.35 20.46
N GLY A 257 -0.86 -18.21 19.89
CA GLY A 257 0.30 -19.00 20.27
C GLY A 257 0.05 -20.49 20.04
N ASP A 258 0.13 -21.30 21.09
CA ASP A 258 -0.19 -22.74 21.02
C ASP A 258 -1.69 -23.05 21.20
N GLU A 259 -2.55 -22.07 21.39
CA GLU A 259 -4.00 -22.26 21.55
C GLU A 259 -4.79 -21.52 20.46
N LEU A 260 -6.11 -21.62 20.48
CA LEU A 260 -7.01 -21.00 19.50
C LEU A 260 -8.14 -20.26 20.23
N THR A 261 -8.42 -19.04 19.80
CA THR A 261 -9.70 -18.38 20.09
C THR A 261 -10.72 -18.87 19.08
N CYS A 262 -11.93 -19.24 19.54
CA CYS A 262 -12.93 -19.86 18.69
C CYS A 262 -14.35 -19.29 18.90
N SER A 263 -15.13 -19.23 17.83
CA SER A 263 -16.58 -19.06 17.87
C SER A 263 -17.26 -20.09 16.97
N PHE A 264 -18.52 -20.42 17.27
CA PHE A 264 -19.33 -21.29 16.42
C PHE A 264 -20.15 -20.46 15.43
N SER A 265 -20.56 -21.07 14.32
CA SER A 265 -21.44 -20.40 13.36
C SER A 265 -22.76 -20.00 14.03
N GLY A 266 -23.18 -18.75 13.83
CA GLY A 266 -24.43 -18.23 14.40
C GLY A 266 -24.36 -17.71 15.84
N THR A 267 -23.19 -17.71 16.47
CA THR A 267 -22.97 -17.01 17.75
C THR A 267 -22.03 -15.81 17.57
N GLU A 268 -22.31 -14.74 18.31
CA GLU A 268 -21.42 -13.56 18.44
C GLU A 268 -20.44 -13.70 19.61
N LEU A 269 -20.48 -14.82 20.34
CA LEU A 269 -19.65 -15.06 21.51
C LEU A 269 -18.39 -15.84 21.14
N TYR A 270 -17.31 -15.49 21.81
CA TYR A 270 -16.00 -16.11 21.72
C TYR A 270 -15.71 -16.95 22.95
N GLY A 271 -15.06 -18.08 22.69
CA GLY A 271 -14.49 -19.01 23.66
C GLY A 271 -13.07 -19.39 23.25
N ARG A 272 -12.58 -20.51 23.78
CA ARG A 272 -11.23 -21.01 23.50
C ARG A 272 -11.27 -22.49 23.19
N CYS A 273 -10.43 -22.93 22.26
CA CYS A 273 -10.19 -24.34 21.98
C CYS A 273 -8.70 -24.65 21.90
N ASN A 274 -8.36 -25.91 22.13
CA ASN A 274 -6.99 -26.40 21.95
C ASN A 274 -6.69 -26.63 20.45
N GLN A 275 -5.47 -27.05 20.15
CA GLN A 275 -5.01 -27.31 18.77
C GLN A 275 -5.73 -28.46 18.05
N ASP A 276 -6.51 -29.27 18.76
CA ASP A 276 -7.34 -30.35 18.20
C ASP A 276 -8.80 -29.88 17.99
N GLY A 277 -9.11 -28.63 18.30
CA GLY A 277 -10.47 -28.07 18.26
C GLY A 277 -11.33 -28.43 19.48
N LYS A 278 -10.76 -29.04 20.53
CA LYS A 278 -11.49 -29.32 21.77
C LYS A 278 -11.71 -28.02 22.55
N ILE A 279 -12.95 -27.74 22.90
CA ILE A 279 -13.31 -26.54 23.67
C ILE A 279 -12.69 -26.60 25.08
N ILE A 280 -11.94 -25.54 25.41
CA ILE A 280 -11.36 -25.27 26.73
C ILE A 280 -12.29 -24.34 27.51
N VAL A 281 -12.74 -23.27 26.85
CA VAL A 281 -13.67 -22.28 27.42
C VAL A 281 -14.85 -22.17 26.47
N ASN A 282 -16.05 -22.48 26.96
CA ASN A 282 -17.26 -22.32 26.17
C ASN A 282 -17.43 -20.85 25.74
N PRO A 283 -17.94 -20.59 24.52
CA PRO A 283 -18.21 -19.23 24.08
C PRO A 283 -19.12 -18.48 25.05
N GLN A 284 -18.58 -17.44 25.67
CA GLN A 284 -19.27 -16.63 26.69
C GLN A 284 -18.87 -15.15 26.65
N PHE A 285 -17.77 -14.82 25.97
CA PHE A 285 -17.30 -13.45 25.88
C PHE A 285 -17.82 -12.80 24.61
N LYS A 286 -18.41 -11.62 24.72
CA LYS A 286 -18.76 -10.83 23.52
C LYS A 286 -17.51 -10.36 22.78
N ASN A 287 -16.46 -10.02 23.52
CA ASN A 287 -15.13 -9.76 22.98
C ASN A 287 -14.11 -10.61 23.74
N LEU A 288 -13.28 -11.37 23.03
CA LEU A 288 -12.09 -12.03 23.56
C LEU A 288 -10.95 -11.82 22.57
N THR A 289 -9.91 -11.12 22.99
CA THR A 289 -8.70 -10.88 22.18
C THR A 289 -7.68 -11.99 22.41
N LEU A 290 -6.56 -11.96 21.66
CA LEU A 290 -5.45 -12.89 21.77
C LEU A 290 -4.66 -12.71 23.07
N PHE A 291 -4.17 -13.82 23.62
CA PHE A 291 -3.19 -13.88 24.71
C PHE A 291 -1.76 -13.67 24.21
N PHE A 292 -1.51 -13.98 22.93
CA PHE A 292 -0.19 -14.08 22.32
C PHE A 292 0.76 -14.96 23.14
N ASP A 293 1.87 -14.40 23.61
CA ASP A 293 2.86 -15.08 24.45
C ASP A 293 2.68 -14.83 25.95
N GLY A 294 1.58 -14.16 26.34
CA GLY A 294 1.20 -13.84 27.72
C GLY A 294 0.22 -14.85 28.34
N ASN A 295 -0.19 -14.59 29.59
CA ASN A 295 -1.15 -15.42 30.33
C ASN A 295 -2.52 -14.76 30.51
N LEU A 296 -2.67 -13.52 30.05
CA LEU A 296 -3.88 -12.72 30.17
C LEU A 296 -4.29 -12.19 28.81
N ALA A 297 -5.60 -12.19 28.53
CA ALA A 297 -6.16 -11.55 27.35
C ALA A 297 -7.27 -10.56 27.71
N PRO A 298 -7.39 -9.45 26.96
CA PRO A 298 -8.54 -8.57 27.04
C PRO A 298 -9.83 -9.33 26.75
N ALA A 299 -10.82 -9.20 27.64
CA ALA A 299 -12.12 -9.81 27.47
C ALA A 299 -13.26 -8.92 28.00
N SER A 300 -14.43 -9.05 27.38
CA SER A 300 -15.65 -8.37 27.77
C SER A 300 -16.86 -9.31 27.65
N LEU A 301 -17.73 -9.28 28.67
CA LEU A 301 -18.98 -10.03 28.65
C LEU A 301 -20.09 -9.28 27.89
N ASP A 302 -20.14 -7.95 28.02
CA ASP A 302 -21.22 -7.11 27.47
C ASP A 302 -20.79 -6.29 26.24
N GLY A 303 -19.50 -6.32 25.91
CA GLY A 303 -18.86 -5.55 24.84
C GLY A 303 -18.64 -4.07 25.17
N LYS A 304 -18.88 -3.64 26.41
CA LYS A 304 -18.76 -2.23 26.83
C LYS A 304 -17.51 -1.98 27.67
N LYS A 305 -17.30 -2.82 28.70
CA LYS A 305 -16.13 -2.73 29.57
C LYS A 305 -15.23 -3.94 29.36
N VAL A 306 -13.94 -3.68 29.31
CA VAL A 306 -12.90 -4.69 29.08
C VAL A 306 -12.12 -4.91 30.38
N GLY A 307 -11.90 -6.18 30.71
CA GLY A 307 -11.01 -6.65 31.76
C GLY A 307 -10.01 -7.63 31.18
N TYR A 308 -9.31 -8.37 32.02
CA TYR A 308 -8.36 -9.40 31.59
C TYR A 308 -8.71 -10.74 32.20
N VAL A 309 -8.76 -11.76 31.34
CA VAL A 309 -9.02 -13.14 31.74
C VAL A 309 -7.78 -14.01 31.61
N ASP A 310 -7.67 -15.03 32.45
CA ASP A 310 -6.68 -16.09 32.32
C ASP A 310 -7.05 -17.09 31.20
N ARG A 311 -6.16 -18.06 30.94
CA ARG A 311 -6.33 -19.07 29.88
C ARG A 311 -7.55 -19.99 30.08
N ILE A 312 -8.13 -20.05 31.29
CA ILE A 312 -9.34 -20.83 31.58
C ILE A 312 -10.60 -19.95 31.68
N GLY A 313 -10.48 -18.65 31.39
CA GLY A 313 -11.59 -17.72 31.27
C GLY A 313 -11.99 -17.00 32.57
N HIS A 314 -11.18 -17.05 33.62
CA HIS A 314 -11.45 -16.30 34.85
C HIS A 314 -10.90 -14.88 34.76
N PHE A 315 -11.68 -13.89 35.17
CA PHE A 315 -11.20 -12.51 35.27
C PHE A 315 -10.16 -12.37 36.38
N VAL A 316 -8.94 -12.02 35.98
CA VAL A 316 -7.85 -11.62 36.88
C VAL A 316 -7.90 -10.12 37.13
N ILE A 317 -8.25 -9.34 36.10
CA ILE A 317 -8.56 -7.92 36.22
C ILE A 317 -10.01 -7.75 35.80
N ASN A 318 -10.87 -7.31 36.72
CA ASN A 318 -12.30 -7.14 36.44
C ASN A 318 -12.54 -6.11 35.33
N PRO A 319 -13.59 -6.27 34.49
CA PRO A 319 -13.94 -5.30 33.47
C PRO A 319 -14.14 -3.89 34.02
N GLN A 320 -13.31 -2.95 33.57
CA GLN A 320 -13.35 -1.56 34.02
C GLN A 320 -12.90 -0.56 32.95
N PHE A 321 -12.15 -1.00 31.93
CA PHE A 321 -11.60 -0.15 30.89
C PHE A 321 -12.55 -0.02 29.69
N ASP A 322 -12.53 1.11 29.01
CA ASP A 322 -13.27 1.33 27.75
C ASP A 322 -12.54 0.72 26.54
N TYR A 323 -11.24 0.48 26.67
CA TYR A 323 -10.40 -0.27 25.74
C TYR A 323 -9.21 -0.86 26.50
N ALA A 324 -8.71 -2.00 26.04
CA ALA A 324 -7.55 -2.67 26.60
C ALA A 324 -6.81 -3.44 25.49
N SER A 325 -5.52 -3.17 25.31
CA SER A 325 -4.66 -3.96 24.43
C SER A 325 -4.22 -5.26 25.12
N PRO A 326 -3.77 -6.27 24.36
CA PRO A 326 -2.98 -7.37 24.91
C PRO A 326 -1.73 -6.84 25.63
N PHE A 327 -1.25 -7.59 26.61
CA PHE A 327 -0.01 -7.25 27.32
C PHE A 327 1.19 -7.46 26.41
N ALA A 328 2.02 -6.45 26.19
CA ALA A 328 3.29 -6.55 25.47
C ALA A 328 4.41 -6.08 26.42
N GLY A 329 5.43 -6.91 26.63
CA GLY A 329 6.54 -6.57 27.53
C GLY A 329 6.11 -6.32 28.98
N GLY A 330 5.03 -6.99 29.43
CA GLY A 330 4.45 -6.81 30.76
C GLY A 330 3.57 -5.57 30.94
N ILE A 331 3.24 -4.86 29.85
CA ILE A 331 2.47 -3.62 29.86
C ILE A 331 1.28 -3.74 28.93
N ALA A 332 0.14 -3.20 29.31
CA ALA A 332 -0.98 -3.03 28.39
C ALA A 332 -1.43 -1.57 28.31
N ILE A 333 -1.85 -1.18 27.11
CA ILE A 333 -2.48 0.11 26.83
C ILE A 333 -3.95 0.00 27.19
N VAL A 334 -4.43 0.88 28.07
CA VAL A 334 -5.84 0.94 28.46
C VAL A 334 -6.40 2.33 28.24
N ARG A 335 -7.70 2.40 27.94
CA ARG A 335 -8.44 3.66 27.83
C ARG A 335 -9.51 3.74 28.90
N VAL A 336 -9.61 4.90 29.54
CA VAL A 336 -10.69 5.25 30.47
C VAL A 336 -11.23 6.62 30.05
N GLY A 337 -12.50 6.66 29.67
CA GLY A 337 -13.09 7.80 28.97
C GLY A 337 -12.36 8.05 27.64
N ASP A 338 -11.83 9.26 27.50
CA ASP A 338 -11.14 9.70 26.27
C ASP A 338 -9.61 9.65 26.39
N LYS A 339 -9.08 9.16 27.51
CA LYS A 339 -7.64 9.17 27.78
C LYS A 339 -7.06 7.77 27.88
N PHE A 340 -5.86 7.62 27.35
CA PHE A 340 -5.07 6.39 27.40
C PHE A 340 -4.02 6.44 28.49
N GLY A 341 -3.78 5.30 29.12
CA GLY A 341 -2.74 5.04 30.12
C GLY A 341 -2.20 3.62 29.98
N PHE A 342 -1.28 3.25 30.87
CA PHE A 342 -0.59 1.97 30.83
C PHE A 342 -0.75 1.23 32.16
N ILE A 343 -1.00 -0.07 32.11
CA ILE A 343 -1.08 -0.93 33.30
C ILE A 343 -0.07 -2.07 33.24
N ASP A 344 0.31 -2.56 34.42
CA ASP A 344 1.02 -3.83 34.58
C ASP A 344 0.05 -5.03 34.60
N THR A 345 0.60 -6.25 34.70
CA THR A 345 -0.18 -7.50 34.72
C THR A 345 -1.03 -7.69 35.97
N ASP A 346 -0.80 -6.92 37.03
CA ASP A 346 -1.66 -6.89 38.23
C ASP A 346 -2.83 -5.88 38.06
N GLY A 347 -2.86 -5.14 36.95
CA GLY A 347 -3.82 -4.08 36.68
C GLY A 347 -3.50 -2.75 37.34
N LYS A 348 -2.29 -2.57 37.86
CA LYS A 348 -1.85 -1.28 38.45
C LYS A 348 -1.37 -0.35 37.34
N TYR A 349 -1.72 0.93 37.44
CA TYR A 349 -1.24 1.93 36.49
C TYR A 349 0.26 2.16 36.62
N LYS A 350 0.98 1.96 35.52
CA LYS A 350 2.35 2.47 35.31
C LYS A 350 2.31 3.93 34.86
N ALA A 351 1.33 4.26 34.02
CA ALA A 351 0.98 5.63 33.66
C ALA A 351 -0.55 5.78 33.76
N ASN A 352 -1.02 6.75 34.53
CA ASN A 352 -2.45 7.04 34.61
C ASN A 352 -3.00 7.50 33.26
N PRO A 353 -4.30 7.32 32.98
CA PRO A 353 -4.92 7.81 31.74
C PRO A 353 -4.72 9.31 31.56
N GLN A 354 -3.89 9.69 30.58
CA GLN A 354 -3.53 11.09 30.32
C GLN A 354 -3.29 11.43 28.84
N PHE A 355 -2.99 10.43 28.01
CA PHE A 355 -2.70 10.61 26.58
C PHE A 355 -3.98 10.65 25.74
N ASP A 356 -4.00 11.48 24.69
CA ASP A 356 -5.12 11.62 23.76
C ASP A 356 -5.18 10.47 22.73
N GLY A 357 -4.10 9.71 22.60
CA GLY A 357 -4.01 8.59 21.67
C GLY A 357 -2.74 7.78 21.91
N VAL A 358 -2.74 6.52 21.47
CA VAL A 358 -1.58 5.63 21.42
C VAL A 358 -1.64 4.89 20.10
N ASP A 359 -0.54 4.83 19.36
CA ASP A 359 -0.55 4.18 18.05
C ASP A 359 -0.46 2.65 18.23
N PRO A 360 -1.37 1.87 17.62
CA PRO A 360 -1.45 0.42 17.84
C PRO A 360 -0.28 -0.37 17.22
N SER A 361 0.48 0.23 16.29
CA SER A 361 1.67 -0.39 15.67
C SER A 361 2.68 -0.92 16.67
N VAL A 362 2.73 -0.34 17.88
CA VAL A 362 3.65 -0.76 18.93
C VAL A 362 3.38 -2.20 19.39
N ILE A 363 2.12 -2.64 19.33
CA ILE A 363 1.73 -4.03 19.60
C ILE A 363 2.13 -4.92 18.42
N GLU A 364 1.90 -4.46 17.19
CA GLU A 364 2.29 -5.20 15.98
C GLU A 364 3.80 -5.47 15.95
N VAL A 365 4.60 -4.42 16.15
CA VAL A 365 6.07 -4.50 16.16
C VAL A 365 6.55 -5.40 17.29
N TYR A 366 5.97 -5.30 18.49
CA TYR A 366 6.36 -6.15 19.62
C TYR A 366 6.15 -7.64 19.31
N TYR A 367 5.02 -7.99 18.71
CA TYR A 367 4.71 -9.38 18.35
C TYR A 367 5.35 -9.85 17.05
N GLY A 368 6.01 -8.95 16.31
CA GLY A 368 6.53 -9.22 14.98
C GLY A 368 5.42 -9.54 13.98
N ILE A 369 4.23 -8.98 14.19
CA ILE A 369 3.13 -9.03 13.24
C ILE A 369 3.59 -8.22 12.03
N PRO A 370 3.63 -8.82 10.82
CA PRO A 370 4.06 -8.10 9.64
C PRO A 370 3.22 -6.85 9.40
N GLY A 371 3.88 -5.70 9.27
CA GLY A 371 3.23 -4.48 8.82
C GLY A 371 2.70 -4.65 7.39
N VAL A 372 1.51 -4.12 7.14
CA VAL A 372 0.93 -3.99 5.79
C VAL A 372 1.07 -2.57 5.25
N ASP A 373 1.98 -1.81 5.85
CA ASP A 373 2.37 -0.49 5.37
C ASP A 373 3.00 -0.60 3.97
N HIS A 374 2.68 0.37 3.14
CA HIS A 374 3.10 0.40 1.75
C HIS A 374 3.33 1.82 1.28
N VAL A 375 4.11 1.93 0.21
CA VAL A 375 4.18 3.14 -0.60
C VAL A 375 3.44 2.93 -1.91
N GLU A 376 2.83 3.99 -2.42
CA GLU A 376 2.26 4.05 -3.75
C GLU A 376 3.13 4.92 -4.65
N SER A 377 3.45 4.42 -5.84
CA SER A 377 4.29 5.07 -6.82
C SER A 377 3.70 6.41 -7.26
N ASP A 378 4.53 7.45 -7.27
CA ASP A 378 4.20 8.72 -7.94
C ASP A 378 4.86 8.79 -9.33
N PHE A 379 5.47 7.70 -9.80
CA PHE A 379 6.20 7.68 -11.05
C PHE A 379 5.27 7.89 -12.23
N PHE A 380 5.61 8.88 -13.04
CA PHE A 380 4.95 9.15 -14.30
C PHE A 380 5.93 8.94 -15.44
N ASP A 381 5.80 7.79 -16.14
CA ASP A 381 6.69 7.45 -17.26
C ASP A 381 6.31 8.23 -18.53
N ALA A 382 6.68 9.51 -18.52
CA ALA A 382 6.49 10.42 -19.65
C ALA A 382 7.14 9.89 -20.95
N SER A 383 8.28 9.21 -20.84
CA SER A 383 9.02 8.69 -21.99
C SER A 383 8.30 7.51 -22.65
N TYR A 384 7.74 6.60 -21.84
CA TYR A 384 6.91 5.52 -22.32
C TYR A 384 5.68 6.03 -23.07
N ILE A 385 4.94 6.96 -22.46
CA ILE A 385 3.75 7.57 -23.09
C ILE A 385 4.11 8.26 -24.40
N ALA A 386 5.19 9.06 -24.40
CA ALA A 386 5.67 9.74 -25.61
C ALA A 386 6.07 8.76 -26.73
N GLY A 387 6.70 7.63 -26.38
CA GLY A 387 7.02 6.56 -27.32
C GLY A 387 5.77 5.96 -27.97
N LYS A 388 4.76 5.59 -27.16
CA LYS A 388 3.49 5.06 -27.67
C LYS A 388 2.73 6.06 -28.55
N LEU A 389 2.75 7.34 -28.17
CA LEU A 389 2.16 8.42 -28.97
C LEU A 389 2.86 8.55 -30.32
N LYS A 390 4.19 8.48 -30.36
CA LYS A 390 4.96 8.49 -31.61
C LYS A 390 4.61 7.30 -32.50
N ASP A 391 4.47 6.11 -31.94
CA ASP A 391 4.11 4.91 -32.71
C ASP A 391 2.68 4.98 -33.26
N ALA A 392 1.76 5.58 -32.49
CA ALA A 392 0.38 5.82 -32.91
C ALA A 392 0.28 6.91 -33.98
N VAL A 393 1.16 7.93 -33.94
CA VAL A 393 1.17 9.08 -34.86
C VAL A 393 2.20 8.87 -35.97
N LYS A 394 1.74 8.37 -37.12
CA LYS A 394 2.57 8.06 -38.29
C LYS A 394 1.79 8.27 -39.59
N ASP A 395 2.50 8.29 -40.72
CA ASP A 395 1.91 8.35 -42.07
C ASP A 395 0.93 9.52 -42.28
N GLY A 396 1.24 10.68 -41.69
CA GLY A 396 0.37 11.86 -41.77
C GLY A 396 -0.96 11.72 -41.04
N GLY A 397 -1.03 10.92 -39.98
CA GLY A 397 -2.19 10.87 -39.11
C GLY A 397 -1.99 10.01 -37.86
N MET A 398 -3.06 9.39 -37.37
CA MET A 398 -3.06 8.67 -36.09
C MET A 398 -3.82 7.36 -36.17
N ASN A 399 -3.25 6.26 -35.65
CA ASN A 399 -3.87 4.93 -35.61
C ASN A 399 -4.46 4.47 -36.96
N GLY A 400 -3.74 4.82 -38.03
CA GLY A 400 -4.12 4.52 -39.41
C GLY A 400 -5.29 5.36 -39.96
N TYR A 401 -5.75 6.40 -39.27
CA TYR A 401 -6.48 7.51 -39.91
C TYR A 401 -5.44 8.44 -40.50
N THR A 402 -5.52 8.72 -41.80
CA THR A 402 -4.50 9.54 -42.50
C THR A 402 -5.16 10.68 -43.25
N LEU A 403 -4.40 11.74 -43.55
CA LEU A 403 -4.86 12.84 -44.42
C LEU A 403 -5.17 12.36 -45.87
N GLY A 404 -4.75 11.13 -46.19
CA GLY A 404 -5.08 10.42 -47.43
C GLY A 404 -6.41 9.67 -47.41
N MET A 405 -7.21 9.72 -46.34
CA MET A 405 -8.55 9.14 -46.30
C MET A 405 -9.61 10.20 -46.60
N THR A 406 -10.70 9.80 -47.26
CA THR A 406 -11.89 10.65 -47.34
C THR A 406 -12.63 10.65 -46.01
N VAL A 407 -13.48 11.66 -45.77
CA VAL A 407 -14.35 11.73 -44.60
C VAL A 407 -15.23 10.47 -44.52
N GLY A 408 -15.73 9.98 -45.66
CA GLY A 408 -16.48 8.72 -45.73
C GLY A 408 -15.68 7.52 -45.24
N ASP A 409 -14.43 7.37 -45.69
CA ASP A 409 -13.56 6.26 -45.25
C ASP A 409 -13.30 6.31 -43.74
N ILE A 410 -13.07 7.51 -43.20
CA ILE A 410 -12.83 7.73 -41.77
C ILE A 410 -14.08 7.38 -40.97
N MET A 411 -15.25 7.84 -41.40
CA MET A 411 -16.53 7.56 -40.76
C MET A 411 -16.82 6.06 -40.73
N THR A 412 -16.67 5.37 -41.87
CA THR A 412 -16.84 3.92 -41.94
C THR A 412 -15.88 3.19 -41.01
N LYS A 413 -14.59 3.55 -41.03
CA LYS A 413 -13.58 2.93 -40.18
C LYS A 413 -13.83 3.18 -38.68
N ALA A 414 -14.39 4.33 -38.32
CA ALA A 414 -14.68 4.71 -36.94
C ALA A 414 -16.09 4.31 -36.47
N GLY A 415 -16.93 3.72 -37.33
CA GLY A 415 -18.33 3.41 -36.99
C GLY A 415 -19.15 4.66 -36.64
N LEU A 416 -18.95 5.75 -37.38
CA LEU A 416 -19.62 7.03 -37.14
C LEU A 416 -20.77 7.26 -38.13
N ASP A 417 -21.91 7.62 -37.57
CA ASP A 417 -23.05 8.13 -38.33
C ASP A 417 -22.91 9.64 -38.60
N GLU A 418 -23.63 10.14 -39.60
CA GLU A 418 -23.57 11.55 -40.02
C GLU A 418 -23.93 12.53 -38.89
N ASP A 419 -24.83 12.14 -37.98
CA ASP A 419 -25.24 12.96 -36.85
C ASP A 419 -24.16 13.08 -35.76
N ARG A 420 -23.17 12.18 -35.75
CA ARG A 420 -22.02 12.23 -34.82
C ARG A 420 -20.87 13.10 -35.33
N VAL A 421 -20.91 13.49 -36.60
CA VAL A 421 -19.96 14.44 -37.19
C VAL A 421 -20.46 15.85 -36.85
N SER A 422 -19.81 16.52 -35.90
CA SER A 422 -20.29 17.81 -35.40
C SER A 422 -20.39 18.86 -36.50
N ARG A 423 -21.60 19.40 -36.70
CA ARG A 423 -21.94 20.47 -37.66
C ARG A 423 -21.41 21.86 -37.27
N SER A 424 -20.34 21.93 -36.48
CA SER A 424 -19.80 23.21 -36.00
C SER A 424 -19.34 24.08 -37.18
N GLU A 425 -19.56 25.39 -37.11
CA GLU A 425 -19.09 26.37 -38.10
C GLU A 425 -17.58 26.31 -38.34
N SER A 426 -16.83 25.68 -37.42
CA SER A 426 -15.38 25.50 -37.49
C SER A 426 -14.89 24.33 -38.35
N GLY A 427 -15.79 23.46 -38.85
CA GLY A 427 -15.39 22.26 -39.60
C GLY A 427 -14.62 21.21 -38.78
N THR A 428 -14.69 21.28 -37.45
CA THR A 428 -14.08 20.30 -36.55
C THR A 428 -15.00 19.11 -36.36
N THR A 429 -14.47 17.88 -36.40
CA THR A 429 -15.15 16.67 -35.91
C THR A 429 -14.29 15.93 -34.91
N ARG A 430 -14.89 15.57 -33.76
CA ARG A 430 -14.23 14.80 -32.71
C ARG A 430 -14.35 13.30 -33.00
N LEU A 431 -13.21 12.63 -33.09
CA LEU A 431 -13.08 11.19 -33.09
C LEU A 431 -12.65 10.78 -31.68
N PHE A 432 -13.55 10.17 -30.93
CA PHE A 432 -13.20 9.63 -29.62
C PHE A 432 -12.35 8.38 -29.84
N TYR A 433 -11.09 8.46 -29.45
CA TYR A 433 -10.17 7.34 -29.45
C TYR A 433 -9.61 7.24 -28.04
N ASP A 434 -10.10 6.26 -27.28
CA ASP A 434 -9.62 5.99 -25.93
C ASP A 434 -8.70 4.76 -25.97
N PRO A 435 -7.37 4.96 -26.00
CA PRO A 435 -6.44 3.84 -26.00
C PRO A 435 -6.47 3.12 -24.66
N SER A 436 -6.79 1.82 -24.68
CA SER A 436 -6.74 0.96 -23.48
C SER A 436 -5.38 0.93 -22.78
N TRP A 437 -4.30 1.30 -23.49
CA TRP A 437 -2.93 1.35 -22.96
C TRP A 437 -2.60 2.67 -22.22
N LEU A 438 -3.48 3.67 -22.23
CA LEU A 438 -3.25 4.96 -21.58
C LEU A 438 -4.16 5.08 -20.35
N THR A 439 -3.69 4.59 -19.21
CA THR A 439 -4.48 4.58 -17.95
C THR A 439 -4.40 5.90 -17.18
N THR A 440 -3.38 6.72 -17.42
CA THR A 440 -3.07 7.96 -16.68
C THR A 440 -3.36 9.24 -17.47
N ALA A 441 -3.71 9.09 -18.74
CA ALA A 441 -4.09 10.18 -19.62
C ALA A 441 -5.21 9.70 -20.54
N SER A 442 -5.97 10.63 -21.09
CA SER A 442 -6.94 10.39 -22.14
C SER A 442 -6.41 10.95 -23.45
N LEU A 443 -6.81 10.33 -24.54
CA LEU A 443 -6.46 10.76 -25.88
C LEU A 443 -7.73 11.23 -26.59
N ARG A 444 -7.62 12.33 -27.33
CA ARG A 444 -8.68 12.83 -28.18
C ARG A 444 -8.09 13.06 -29.56
N LEU A 445 -8.73 12.54 -30.59
CA LEU A 445 -8.37 12.83 -31.98
C LEU A 445 -9.45 13.72 -32.59
N GLU A 446 -9.06 14.81 -33.21
CA GLU A 446 -9.97 15.68 -33.96
C GLU A 446 -9.53 15.76 -35.40
N MET A 447 -10.45 15.61 -36.35
CA MET A 447 -10.21 15.95 -37.75
C MET A 447 -10.72 17.36 -38.03
N LYS A 448 -9.94 18.14 -38.78
CA LYS A 448 -10.28 19.51 -39.16
C LYS A 448 -10.37 19.63 -40.67
N GLY A 449 -11.39 20.31 -41.17
CA GLY A 449 -11.54 20.64 -42.57
C GLY A 449 -12.93 21.18 -42.87
N ASP A 450 -13.13 21.73 -44.05
CA ASP A 450 -14.48 22.06 -44.49
C ASP A 450 -15.14 20.81 -45.08
N PHE A 451 -16.10 20.22 -44.38
CA PHE A 451 -16.71 18.93 -44.74
C PHE A 451 -18.16 19.04 -45.20
N PHE A 452 -18.75 20.23 -45.21
CA PHE A 452 -20.19 20.39 -45.41
C PHE A 452 -20.53 21.32 -46.56
N ASP A 453 -21.31 20.81 -47.51
CA ASP A 453 -21.93 21.62 -48.55
C ASP A 453 -23.23 22.26 -48.03
N SER A 454 -23.51 23.48 -48.48
CA SER A 454 -24.83 24.09 -48.30
C SER A 454 -25.74 23.66 -49.45
N VAL A 455 -26.73 22.81 -49.17
CA VAL A 455 -27.72 22.35 -50.15
C VAL A 455 -29.04 23.03 -49.83
N SER A 456 -29.75 23.55 -50.84
CA SER A 456 -31.07 24.16 -50.63
C SER A 456 -32.04 23.13 -50.03
N ASP A 457 -32.85 23.57 -49.07
CA ASP A 457 -33.89 22.73 -48.46
C ASP A 457 -35.18 22.66 -49.28
N GLY A 458 -35.19 23.24 -50.48
CA GLY A 458 -36.37 23.34 -51.35
C GLY A 458 -37.32 24.48 -50.97
N TRP A 459 -36.98 25.27 -49.95
CA TRP A 459 -37.67 26.47 -49.50
C TRP A 459 -36.69 27.66 -49.49
N TRP A 460 -36.89 28.64 -48.60
CA TRP A 460 -36.02 29.82 -48.47
C TRP A 460 -34.72 29.53 -47.69
N GLY A 461 -34.40 28.26 -47.40
CA GLY A 461 -33.31 27.86 -46.53
C GLY A 461 -32.27 26.96 -47.18
N TYR A 462 -31.25 26.64 -46.38
CA TYR A 462 -30.18 25.71 -46.73
C TYR A 462 -29.95 24.74 -45.57
N VAL A 463 -29.68 23.49 -45.92
CA VAL A 463 -29.18 22.46 -45.00
C VAL A 463 -27.72 22.16 -45.28
N LYS A 464 -26.96 21.93 -44.21
CA LYS A 464 -25.57 21.47 -44.31
C LYS A 464 -25.56 19.96 -44.49
N VAL A 465 -25.07 19.50 -45.64
CA VAL A 465 -24.91 18.08 -45.97
C VAL A 465 -23.43 17.74 -46.00
N ILE A 466 -23.05 16.65 -45.36
CA ILE A 466 -21.66 16.22 -45.30
C ILE A 466 -21.20 15.69 -46.67
N ASP A 467 -20.11 16.22 -47.20
CA ASP A 467 -19.45 15.70 -48.40
C ASP A 467 -18.42 14.65 -48.00
N LYS A 468 -18.83 13.38 -48.08
CA LYS A 468 -18.02 12.21 -47.75
C LYS A 468 -16.76 12.07 -48.61
N LYS A 469 -16.66 12.76 -49.75
CA LYS A 469 -15.49 12.69 -50.65
C LYS A 469 -14.38 13.66 -50.26
N ARG A 470 -14.68 14.67 -49.43
CA ARG A 470 -13.66 15.61 -48.93
C ARG A 470 -12.67 14.89 -48.02
N ARG A 471 -11.50 15.50 -47.87
CA ARG A 471 -10.38 14.96 -47.07
C ARG A 471 -10.07 15.94 -45.94
N PRO A 472 -9.65 15.45 -44.76
CA PRO A 472 -9.20 16.33 -43.70
C PRO A 472 -7.99 17.15 -44.13
N THR A 473 -7.93 18.39 -43.64
CA THR A 473 -6.78 19.28 -43.84
C THR A 473 -5.73 19.11 -42.74
N SER A 474 -6.18 18.71 -41.55
CA SER A 474 -5.31 18.37 -40.44
C SER A 474 -5.98 17.42 -39.46
N PHE A 475 -5.15 16.73 -38.68
CA PHE A 475 -5.58 16.08 -37.45
C PHE A 475 -4.99 16.84 -36.25
N VAL A 476 -5.75 16.89 -35.15
CA VAL A 476 -5.28 17.37 -33.85
C VAL A 476 -5.43 16.23 -32.87
N CYS A 477 -4.32 15.73 -32.36
CA CYS A 477 -4.29 14.77 -31.27
C CYS A 477 -4.04 15.53 -29.97
N THR A 478 -4.99 15.47 -29.03
CA THR A 478 -4.88 16.05 -27.69
C THR A 478 -4.67 14.95 -26.67
N VAL A 479 -3.60 15.04 -25.89
CA VAL A 479 -3.29 14.17 -24.75
C VAL A 479 -3.60 14.94 -23.49
N ALA A 480 -4.67 14.56 -22.79
CA ALA A 480 -5.09 15.19 -21.55
C ALA A 480 -4.77 14.27 -20.37
N ILE A 481 -3.85 14.70 -19.49
CA ILE A 481 -3.53 13.98 -18.25
C ILE A 481 -4.70 14.18 -17.29
N SER A 482 -5.11 13.11 -16.58
CA SER A 482 -6.15 13.21 -15.56
C SER A 482 -5.74 14.18 -14.44
N ASP A 483 -6.71 14.76 -13.72
CA ASP A 483 -6.46 15.89 -12.81
C ASP A 483 -5.44 15.60 -11.69
N TYR A 484 -5.15 14.32 -11.41
CA TYR A 484 -4.19 13.93 -10.38
C TYR A 484 -2.73 14.20 -10.81
N GLY A 485 -2.18 15.34 -10.38
CA GLY A 485 -0.78 15.73 -10.62
C GLY A 485 -0.52 16.43 -11.97
N LYS A 486 -1.58 16.84 -12.67
CA LYS A 486 -1.51 17.50 -13.99
C LYS A 486 -0.49 18.64 -14.06
N LYS A 487 -0.41 19.47 -13.02
CA LYS A 487 0.51 20.63 -12.94
C LYS A 487 1.99 20.23 -13.03
N ASN A 488 2.38 19.09 -12.46
CA ASN A 488 3.78 18.65 -12.40
C ASN A 488 4.11 17.63 -13.51
N LYS A 489 3.11 16.86 -13.98
CA LYS A 489 3.28 15.77 -14.95
C LYS A 489 3.18 16.23 -16.41
N GLN A 490 2.39 17.27 -16.70
CA GLN A 490 2.20 17.77 -18.06
C GLN A 490 3.47 18.38 -18.68
N PRO A 491 4.27 19.20 -17.96
CA PRO A 491 5.55 19.67 -18.49
C PRO A 491 6.51 18.52 -18.82
N LEU A 492 6.59 17.51 -17.94
CA LEU A 492 7.41 16.32 -18.15
C LEU A 492 6.97 15.53 -19.40
N LEU A 493 5.66 15.34 -19.57
CA LEU A 493 5.13 14.70 -20.77
C LEU A 493 5.44 15.51 -22.02
N PHE A 494 5.29 16.84 -21.97
CA PHE A 494 5.52 17.71 -23.13
C PHE A 494 6.98 17.66 -23.58
N GLU A 495 7.93 17.71 -22.66
CA GLU A 495 9.36 17.51 -22.98
C GLU A 495 9.62 16.14 -23.58
N ALA A 496 9.05 15.07 -23.02
CA ALA A 496 9.20 13.72 -23.54
C ALA A 496 8.62 13.56 -24.97
N VAL A 497 7.45 14.16 -25.24
CA VAL A 497 6.84 14.17 -26.58
C VAL A 497 7.72 14.95 -27.55
N LYS A 498 8.23 16.14 -27.19
CA LYS A 498 9.16 16.88 -28.05
C LYS A 498 10.39 16.07 -28.42
N LYS A 499 10.97 15.37 -27.45
CA LYS A 499 12.11 14.47 -27.66
C LYS A 499 11.75 13.30 -28.57
N ALA A 500 10.62 12.63 -28.34
CA ALA A 500 10.19 11.49 -29.15
C ALA A 500 9.97 11.87 -30.62
N PHE A 501 9.39 13.04 -30.88
CA PHE A 501 9.17 13.58 -32.22
C PHE A 501 10.42 14.25 -32.81
N GLY A 502 11.43 14.57 -32.00
CA GLY A 502 12.66 15.24 -32.43
C GLY A 502 12.42 16.72 -32.78
N THR A 503 11.58 17.40 -32.01
CA THR A 503 11.21 18.82 -32.18
C THR A 503 11.88 19.72 -31.14
N GLU A 504 12.93 19.24 -30.47
CA GLU A 504 13.61 19.94 -29.40
C GLU A 504 13.98 21.38 -29.84
N GLY A 505 13.50 22.38 -29.11
CA GLY A 505 13.75 23.80 -29.37
C GLY A 505 12.87 24.49 -30.44
N LYS A 506 12.11 23.75 -31.26
CA LYS A 506 11.29 24.34 -32.35
C LYS A 506 9.79 24.00 -32.28
N ASN A 507 9.39 23.04 -31.44
CA ASN A 507 8.00 22.56 -31.32
C ASN A 507 7.35 22.16 -32.66
N LYS A 508 8.16 21.90 -33.70
CA LYS A 508 7.71 21.61 -35.05
C LYS A 508 8.74 20.75 -35.77
N VAL A 509 8.28 19.73 -36.50
CA VAL A 509 9.12 18.89 -37.35
C VAL A 509 8.34 18.49 -38.61
N THR A 510 9.04 18.41 -39.75
CA THR A 510 8.47 17.93 -41.01
C THR A 510 9.18 16.64 -41.41
N ARG A 511 8.41 15.57 -41.65
CA ARG A 511 8.88 14.25 -42.11
C ARG A 511 7.83 13.63 -43.03
N ASP A 512 8.28 12.93 -44.06
CA ASP A 512 7.42 12.19 -45.00
C ASP A 512 6.29 13.03 -45.63
N GLY A 513 6.61 14.30 -45.94
CA GLY A 513 5.66 15.25 -46.52
C GLY A 513 4.54 15.65 -45.56
N CYS A 514 4.72 15.45 -44.25
CA CYS A 514 3.80 15.87 -43.21
C CYS A 514 4.53 16.72 -42.16
N THR A 515 3.84 17.73 -41.64
CA THR A 515 4.30 18.61 -40.59
C THR A 515 3.57 18.29 -39.28
N TYR A 516 4.35 18.13 -38.22
CA TYR A 516 3.90 17.88 -36.85
C TYR A 516 4.24 19.11 -36.00
N GLU A 517 3.22 19.80 -35.50
CA GLU A 517 3.35 20.96 -34.62
C GLU A 517 2.87 20.57 -33.20
N LEU A 518 3.69 20.88 -32.20
CA LEU A 518 3.45 20.53 -30.80
C LEU A 518 3.15 21.78 -29.99
N SER A 519 2.12 21.73 -29.16
CA SER A 519 1.84 22.78 -28.16
C SER A 519 1.31 22.16 -26.87
N SER A 520 1.25 22.95 -25.81
CA SER A 520 0.61 22.54 -24.57
C SER A 520 -0.11 23.72 -23.92
N ASP A 521 -1.29 23.45 -23.39
CA ASP A 521 -2.14 24.42 -22.68
C ASP A 521 -2.90 23.74 -21.53
N ASN A 522 -3.94 24.38 -20.97
CA ASN A 522 -4.69 23.81 -19.85
C ASN A 522 -5.54 22.58 -20.22
N GLU A 523 -5.84 22.34 -21.50
CA GLU A 523 -6.56 21.15 -21.97
C GLU A 523 -5.60 19.95 -22.12
N GLY A 524 -4.33 20.18 -22.46
CA GLY A 524 -3.32 19.14 -22.46
C GLY A 524 -2.14 19.41 -23.38
N ILE A 525 -1.65 18.36 -24.05
CA ILE A 525 -0.62 18.44 -25.09
C ILE A 525 -1.29 18.21 -26.44
N HIS A 526 -1.04 19.08 -27.41
CA HIS A 526 -1.58 18.99 -28.74
C HIS A 526 -0.51 18.63 -29.75
N ILE A 527 -0.82 17.67 -30.62
CA ILE A 527 -0.03 17.27 -31.78
C ILE A 527 -0.88 17.55 -33.02
N ILE A 528 -0.57 18.63 -33.72
CA ILE A 528 -1.24 19.01 -34.96
C ILE A 528 -0.47 18.39 -36.12
N ILE A 529 -1.17 17.61 -36.93
CA ILE A 529 -0.63 16.88 -38.09
C ILE A 529 -1.21 17.50 -39.35
N ARG A 530 -0.34 18.03 -40.22
CA ARG A 530 -0.69 18.64 -41.51
C ARG A 530 0.12 18.01 -42.63
N LYS A 531 -0.39 18.06 -43.86
CA LYS A 531 0.37 17.70 -45.06
C LYS A 531 1.03 18.94 -45.64
#